data_AF-A0A818V436-F1
#
_entry.id   AF-A0A818V436-F1
#
_cell.length_a   1.000
_cell.length_b   1.000
_cell.length_c   1.000
_cell.angle_alpha   90.00
_cell.angle_beta   90.00
_cell.angle_gamma   90.00
#
_symmetry.space_group_name_H-M   'P 1'
#
loop_
_entity.id
_entity.type
_entity.pdbx_description
1 polymer ?
#
loop_
_entity_poly.entity_id
_entity_poly.type
_entity_poly.pdbx_seq_one_letter_code
_entity_poly.pdbx_strand_id
1 'polypeptide(L)'
;MKTTLKETKIEQLNVAFVEKFVNTFFTRLVDSYYEFVQLFKDQKSTFTKFIVWMSKEIEKLILLLRNQQYISIKNFTFSMKNIDILFTKADEFSTKLIDIKFIFEEQLEQILTQIIRTQKELIIDTLRQRHRDEKWIPVTFQTPDRLNQLYYEFNELGIDGNTFLEPFIKDDQEDILQIDLAPSTLQFTKAYLTFSRDIFKIHYSSINPVIVEALVELIKLHLKYYERTLQNSNDKNLNIFIMKNVDFSLNYLFHHVEQLHKPKIGHATKFFTKVYDKMDKLQAIANS
;
A
#
# COMPACT_ATOMS: atom_id res chain seq x y z
N MET A 1 19.13 12.41 6.02
CA MET A 1 18.63 13.18 4.85
C MET A 1 19.51 12.98 3.61
N LYS A 2 20.82 13.32 3.61
CA LYS A 2 21.69 13.11 2.44
C LYS A 2 21.90 11.63 2.03
N THR A 3 21.95 10.70 2.98
CA THR A 3 22.02 9.24 2.72
C THR A 3 20.72 8.71 2.14
N THR A 4 19.59 9.06 2.76
CA THR A 4 18.24 8.70 2.27
C THR A 4 17.98 9.23 0.85
N LEU A 5 18.35 10.48 0.55
CA LEU A 5 18.25 11.05 -0.82
C LEU A 5 19.12 10.30 -1.84
N LYS A 6 20.31 9.84 -1.44
CA LYS A 6 21.17 9.03 -2.31
C LYS A 6 20.59 7.63 -2.54
N GLU A 7 20.07 7.00 -1.49
CA GLU A 7 19.39 5.70 -1.55
C GLU A 7 18.16 5.77 -2.47
N THR A 8 17.30 6.79 -2.31
CA THR A 8 16.14 7.01 -3.19
C THR A 8 16.55 7.25 -4.64
N LYS A 9 17.65 7.98 -4.90
CA LYS A 9 18.14 8.21 -6.27
C LYS A 9 18.68 6.92 -6.91
N ILE A 10 19.37 6.08 -6.14
CA ILE A 10 19.87 4.78 -6.60
C ILE A 10 18.68 3.84 -6.87
N GLU A 11 17.68 3.82 -6.00
CA GLU A 11 16.45 3.04 -6.21
C GLU A 11 15.72 3.48 -7.47
N GLN A 12 15.58 4.78 -7.75
CA GLN A 12 14.97 5.27 -8.99
C GLN A 12 15.74 4.81 -10.24
N LEU A 13 17.08 4.86 -10.21
CA LEU A 13 17.91 4.35 -11.30
C LEU A 13 17.74 2.84 -11.49
N ASN A 14 17.61 2.09 -10.40
CA ASN A 14 17.36 0.66 -10.43
C ASN A 14 15.97 0.32 -10.97
N VAL A 15 14.92 1.08 -10.62
CA VAL A 15 13.58 0.91 -11.21
C VAL A 15 13.64 1.13 -12.72
N ALA A 16 14.29 2.21 -13.18
CA ALA A 16 14.45 2.48 -14.62
C ALA A 16 15.26 1.38 -15.33
N PHE A 17 16.26 0.80 -14.65
CA PHE A 17 16.98 -0.35 -15.16
C PHE A 17 16.07 -1.58 -15.31
N VAL A 18 15.29 -1.91 -14.27
CA VAL A 18 14.32 -3.03 -14.31
C VAL A 18 13.33 -2.82 -15.44
N GLU A 19 12.80 -1.61 -15.61
CA GLU A 19 11.89 -1.27 -16.70
C GLU A 19 12.51 -1.55 -18.07
N LYS A 20 13.75 -1.09 -18.31
CA LYS A 20 14.47 -1.33 -19.57
C LYS A 20 14.75 -2.82 -19.79
N PHE A 21 15.11 -3.54 -18.73
CA PHE A 21 15.39 -4.97 -18.79
C PHE A 21 14.12 -5.78 -19.11
N VAL A 22 13.02 -5.50 -18.41
CA VAL A 22 11.71 -6.11 -18.64
C VAL A 22 11.20 -5.79 -20.04
N ASN A 23 11.32 -4.54 -20.51
CA ASN A 23 10.99 -4.17 -21.88
C ASN A 23 11.77 -5.01 -22.91
N THR A 24 13.07 -5.20 -22.69
CA THR A 24 13.90 -6.03 -23.58
C THR A 24 13.44 -7.48 -23.57
N PHE A 25 13.12 -8.04 -22.39
CA PHE A 25 12.56 -9.40 -22.27
C PHE A 25 11.27 -9.56 -23.07
N PHE A 26 10.30 -8.63 -22.90
CA PHE A 26 9.02 -8.72 -23.60
C PHE A 26 9.16 -8.50 -25.11
N THR A 27 10.05 -7.62 -25.58
CA THR A 27 10.34 -7.49 -27.02
C THR A 27 10.84 -8.82 -27.59
N ARG A 28 11.77 -9.48 -26.90
CA ARG A 28 12.26 -10.81 -27.33
C ARG A 28 11.18 -11.88 -27.30
N LEU A 29 10.27 -11.81 -26.33
CA LEU A 29 9.13 -12.72 -26.24
C LEU A 29 8.17 -12.54 -27.43
N VAL A 30 7.91 -11.30 -27.83
CA VAL A 30 7.12 -10.95 -29.02
C VAL A 30 7.76 -11.49 -30.30
N ASP A 31 9.07 -11.25 -30.48
CA ASP A 31 9.83 -11.76 -31.63
C ASP A 31 9.73 -13.30 -31.68
N SER A 32 9.97 -13.96 -30.54
CA SER A 32 9.90 -15.43 -30.42
C SER A 32 8.51 -15.98 -30.74
N TYR A 33 7.45 -15.26 -30.35
CA TYR A 33 6.07 -15.63 -30.68
C TYR A 33 5.84 -15.61 -32.19
N TYR A 34 6.23 -14.53 -32.88
CA TYR A 34 6.03 -14.43 -34.33
C TYR A 34 6.84 -15.46 -35.09
N GLU A 35 8.11 -15.69 -34.70
CA GLU A 35 8.94 -16.74 -35.27
C GLU A 35 8.32 -18.13 -35.07
N PHE A 36 7.84 -18.42 -33.84
CA PHE A 36 7.18 -19.67 -33.53
C PHE A 36 5.93 -19.89 -34.39
N VAL A 37 5.04 -18.89 -34.45
CA VAL A 37 3.85 -18.95 -35.29
C VAL A 37 4.23 -19.14 -36.74
N GLN A 38 5.29 -18.48 -37.24
CA GLN A 38 5.72 -18.62 -38.62
C GLN A 38 6.24 -20.02 -38.96
N LEU A 39 7.03 -20.62 -38.07
CA LEU A 39 7.68 -21.92 -38.27
C LEU A 39 6.73 -23.10 -38.07
N PHE A 40 5.71 -22.96 -37.22
CA PHE A 40 4.84 -24.07 -36.80
C PHE A 40 3.36 -23.90 -37.18
N LYS A 41 3.05 -23.09 -38.22
CA LYS A 41 1.67 -22.78 -38.67
C LYS A 41 0.76 -24.02 -38.80
N ASP A 42 1.32 -25.14 -39.28
CA ASP A 42 0.54 -26.35 -39.59
C ASP A 42 0.52 -27.39 -38.45
N GLN A 43 1.21 -27.12 -37.33
CA GLN A 43 1.37 -28.08 -36.23
C GLN A 43 0.66 -27.61 -34.94
N LYS A 44 -0.66 -27.80 -34.86
CA LYS A 44 -1.45 -27.33 -33.69
C LYS A 44 -0.98 -27.87 -32.33
N SER A 45 -0.37 -29.05 -32.28
CA SER A 45 0.11 -29.67 -31.04
C SER A 45 1.39 -29.04 -30.46
N THR A 46 2.08 -28.15 -31.19
CA THR A 46 3.31 -27.51 -30.70
C THR A 46 3.05 -26.27 -29.86
N PHE A 47 1.87 -25.65 -29.99
CA PHE A 47 1.54 -24.41 -29.28
C PHE A 47 1.57 -24.58 -27.76
N THR A 48 1.08 -25.72 -27.24
CA THR A 48 1.19 -26.05 -25.81
C THR A 48 2.66 -26.11 -25.35
N LYS A 49 3.57 -26.60 -26.19
CA LYS A 49 5.01 -26.63 -25.86
C LYS A 49 5.59 -25.23 -25.80
N PHE A 50 5.12 -24.32 -26.65
CA PHE A 50 5.52 -22.91 -26.61
C PHE A 50 5.05 -22.22 -25.33
N ILE A 51 3.81 -22.46 -24.90
CA ILE A 51 3.29 -21.96 -23.62
C ILE A 51 4.14 -22.45 -22.44
N VAL A 52 4.48 -23.75 -22.42
CA VAL A 52 5.35 -24.32 -21.38
C VAL A 52 6.74 -23.70 -21.42
N TRP A 53 7.29 -23.41 -22.60
CA TRP A 53 8.56 -22.70 -22.73
C TRP A 53 8.48 -21.27 -22.19
N MET A 54 7.45 -20.50 -22.57
CA MET A 54 7.25 -19.14 -22.06
C MET A 54 7.11 -19.12 -20.54
N SER A 55 6.36 -20.07 -19.97
CA SER A 55 6.23 -20.21 -18.52
C SER A 55 7.59 -20.36 -17.83
N LYS A 56 8.50 -21.17 -18.40
CA LYS A 56 9.85 -21.35 -17.87
C LYS A 56 10.72 -20.10 -18.02
N GLU A 57 10.57 -19.34 -19.10
CA GLU A 57 11.30 -18.08 -19.28
C GLU A 57 10.82 -16.99 -18.30
N ILE A 58 9.50 -16.93 -18.03
CA ILE A 58 8.92 -16.05 -17.01
C ILE A 58 9.42 -16.43 -15.61
N GLU A 59 9.44 -17.72 -15.27
CA GLU A 59 9.98 -18.21 -14.01
C GLU A 59 11.45 -17.79 -13.82
N LYS A 60 12.29 -17.96 -14.85
CA LYS A 60 13.70 -17.51 -14.82
C LYS A 60 13.82 -16.00 -14.62
N LEU A 61 12.98 -15.20 -15.28
CA LEU A 61 12.95 -13.75 -15.12
C LEU A 61 12.67 -13.37 -13.66
N ILE A 62 11.60 -13.93 -13.08
CA ILE A 62 11.19 -13.66 -11.69
C ILE A 62 12.29 -14.09 -10.71
N LEU A 63 12.89 -15.27 -10.93
CA LEU A 63 14.00 -15.76 -10.12
C LEU A 63 15.22 -14.84 -10.18
N LEU A 64 15.58 -14.34 -11.36
CA LEU A 64 16.68 -13.41 -11.55
C LEU A 64 16.42 -12.09 -10.81
N LEU A 65 15.23 -11.52 -10.96
CA LEU A 65 14.85 -10.28 -10.27
C LEU A 65 14.87 -10.45 -8.75
N ARG A 66 14.43 -11.61 -8.25
CA ARG A 66 14.47 -11.95 -6.82
C ARG A 66 15.91 -12.10 -6.31
N ASN A 67 16.76 -12.83 -7.03
CA ASN A 67 18.15 -13.06 -6.63
C ASN A 67 18.96 -11.75 -6.59
N GLN A 68 18.65 -10.81 -7.47
CA GLN A 68 19.25 -9.48 -7.51
C GLN A 68 18.57 -8.47 -6.57
N GLN A 69 17.63 -8.91 -5.72
CA GLN A 69 16.90 -8.09 -4.75
C GLN A 69 16.04 -6.96 -5.37
N TYR A 70 15.72 -7.04 -6.66
CA TYR A 70 14.73 -6.15 -7.29
C TYR A 70 13.30 -6.43 -6.82
N ILE A 71 13.03 -7.68 -6.42
CA ILE A 71 11.81 -8.08 -5.74
C ILE A 71 12.21 -8.69 -4.39
N SER A 72 11.93 -7.98 -3.31
CA SER A 72 12.49 -8.22 -1.99
C SER A 72 11.52 -7.88 -0.87
N ILE A 73 11.51 -8.69 0.19
CA ILE A 73 10.75 -8.41 1.42
C ILE A 73 11.28 -7.20 2.20
N LYS A 74 12.50 -6.73 1.92
CA LYS A 74 13.16 -5.67 2.70
C LYS A 74 12.77 -4.27 2.26
N ASN A 75 12.40 -4.10 0.99
CA ASN A 75 12.01 -2.81 0.45
C ASN A 75 10.68 -2.96 -0.28
N PHE A 76 9.61 -2.69 0.47
CA PHE A 76 8.24 -2.86 0.03
C PHE A 76 7.92 -1.97 -1.18
N THR A 77 8.01 -0.65 -1.04
CA THR A 77 7.65 0.29 -2.12
C THR A 77 8.47 0.08 -3.40
N PHE A 78 9.78 -0.21 -3.27
CA PHE A 78 10.62 -0.53 -4.43
C PHE A 78 10.17 -1.82 -5.14
N SER A 79 9.92 -2.88 -4.37
CA SER A 79 9.46 -4.17 -4.94
C SER A 79 8.10 -4.04 -5.59
N MET A 80 7.17 -3.30 -4.97
CA MET A 80 5.84 -3.06 -5.52
C MET A 80 5.91 -2.32 -6.87
N LYS A 81 6.79 -1.32 -6.99
CA LYS A 81 7.02 -0.63 -8.28
C LYS A 81 7.58 -1.58 -9.35
N ASN A 82 8.53 -2.43 -9.00
CA ASN A 82 9.11 -3.38 -9.95
C ASN A 82 8.11 -4.46 -10.39
N ILE A 83 7.22 -4.90 -9.48
CA ILE A 83 6.16 -5.84 -9.82
C ILE A 83 5.07 -5.17 -10.68
N ASP A 84 4.72 -3.92 -10.40
CA ASP A 84 3.78 -3.11 -11.21
C ASP A 84 4.26 -3.02 -12.67
N ILE A 85 5.56 -2.82 -12.90
CA ILE A 85 6.19 -2.87 -14.23
C ILE A 85 5.97 -4.23 -14.90
N LEU A 86 6.23 -5.34 -14.18
CA LEU A 86 6.04 -6.69 -14.71
C LEU A 86 4.58 -6.92 -15.12
N PHE A 87 3.62 -6.58 -14.26
CA PHE A 87 2.21 -6.76 -14.57
C PHE A 87 1.74 -5.87 -15.71
N THR A 88 2.18 -4.61 -15.76
CA THR A 88 1.87 -3.70 -16.87
C THR A 88 2.34 -4.29 -18.20
N LYS A 89 3.57 -4.80 -18.26
CA LYS A 89 4.12 -5.39 -19.48
C LYS A 89 3.50 -6.74 -19.84
N ALA A 90 3.16 -7.55 -18.84
CA ALA A 90 2.42 -8.79 -19.04
C ALA A 90 1.02 -8.52 -19.61
N ASP A 91 0.34 -7.46 -19.15
CA ASP A 91 -0.98 -7.04 -19.63
C ASP A 91 -0.90 -6.51 -21.07
N GLU A 92 0.10 -5.68 -21.39
CA GLU A 92 0.37 -5.20 -22.75
C GLU A 92 0.62 -6.36 -23.73
N PHE A 93 1.38 -7.38 -23.32
CA PHE A 93 1.63 -8.58 -24.13
C PHE A 93 0.36 -9.41 -24.30
N SER A 94 -0.35 -9.64 -23.19
CA SER A 94 -1.56 -10.47 -23.13
C SER A 94 -2.69 -9.92 -24.00
N THR A 95 -2.82 -8.59 -24.03
CA THR A 95 -3.81 -7.91 -24.87
C THR A 95 -3.53 -8.06 -26.37
N LYS A 96 -2.27 -8.22 -26.76
CA LYS A 96 -1.86 -8.23 -28.18
C LYS A 96 -1.72 -9.62 -28.77
N LEU A 97 -1.25 -10.60 -27.98
CA LEU A 97 -0.80 -11.89 -28.49
C LEU A 97 -1.52 -13.04 -27.79
N ILE A 98 -1.10 -13.37 -26.57
CA ILE A 98 -1.67 -14.45 -25.77
C ILE A 98 -1.58 -14.11 -24.29
N ASP A 99 -2.64 -14.46 -23.57
CA ASP A 99 -2.69 -14.25 -22.12
C ASP A 99 -1.61 -15.07 -21.41
N ILE A 100 -0.69 -14.35 -20.79
CA ILE A 100 0.38 -14.89 -19.92
C ILE A 100 0.36 -14.22 -18.55
N LYS A 101 -0.59 -13.32 -18.29
CA LYS A 101 -0.65 -12.56 -17.04
C LYS A 101 -0.86 -13.50 -15.85
N PHE A 102 -1.70 -14.51 -16.03
CA PHE A 102 -1.93 -15.54 -15.01
C PHE A 102 -0.64 -16.27 -14.59
N ILE A 103 0.34 -16.42 -15.49
CA ILE A 103 1.63 -17.04 -15.18
C ILE A 103 2.41 -16.15 -14.22
N PHE A 104 2.43 -14.83 -14.45
CA PHE A 104 3.05 -13.89 -13.52
C PHE A 104 2.34 -13.88 -12.18
N GLU A 105 1.00 -13.90 -12.17
CA GLU A 105 0.19 -13.94 -10.96
C GLU A 105 0.52 -15.18 -10.11
N GLU A 106 0.54 -16.37 -10.71
CA GLU A 106 0.86 -17.63 -10.04
C GLU A 106 2.29 -17.62 -9.45
N GLN A 107 3.28 -17.20 -10.24
CA GLN A 107 4.68 -17.19 -9.83
C GLN A 107 4.98 -16.14 -8.75
N LEU A 108 4.23 -15.04 -8.72
CA LEU A 108 4.43 -13.94 -7.76
C LEU A 108 3.56 -14.08 -6.51
N GLU A 109 2.54 -14.93 -6.48
CA GLU A 109 1.57 -15.02 -5.38
C GLU A 109 2.22 -15.22 -4.02
N GLN A 110 3.12 -16.22 -3.89
CA GLN A 110 3.81 -16.51 -2.63
C GLN A 110 4.73 -15.36 -2.21
N ILE A 111 5.43 -14.76 -3.18
CA ILE A 111 6.37 -13.66 -2.96
C ILE A 111 5.62 -12.42 -2.48
N LEU A 112 4.53 -12.07 -3.15
CA LEU A 112 3.65 -10.95 -2.79
C LEU A 112 3.03 -11.15 -1.41
N THR A 113 2.51 -12.34 -1.13
CA THR A 113 1.96 -12.68 0.19
C THR A 113 2.99 -12.45 1.29
N GLN A 114 4.24 -12.88 1.07
CA GLN A 114 5.33 -12.68 2.03
C GLN A 114 5.70 -11.20 2.19
N ILE A 115 5.81 -10.46 1.08
CA ILE A 115 6.11 -9.01 1.08
C ILE A 115 5.03 -8.23 1.85
N ILE A 116 3.76 -8.48 1.55
CA ILE A 116 2.61 -7.81 2.19
C ILE A 116 2.58 -8.11 3.69
N ARG A 117 2.73 -9.38 4.08
CA ARG A 117 2.75 -9.77 5.51
C ARG A 117 3.93 -9.15 6.25
N THR A 118 5.12 -9.14 5.65
CA THR A 118 6.31 -8.54 6.26
C THR A 118 6.13 -7.04 6.48
N GLN A 119 5.65 -6.32 5.45
CA GLN A 119 5.40 -4.88 5.56
C GLN A 119 4.33 -4.56 6.60
N LYS A 120 3.26 -5.37 6.66
CA LYS A 120 2.23 -5.25 7.68
C LYS A 120 2.84 -5.35 9.09
N GLU A 121 3.67 -6.36 9.36
CA GLU A 121 4.33 -6.51 10.66
C GLU A 121 5.27 -5.34 10.98
N LEU A 122 6.03 -4.82 10.00
CA LEU A 122 6.87 -3.64 10.19
C LEU A 122 6.05 -2.38 10.58
N ILE A 123 4.89 -2.18 9.95
CA ILE A 123 3.97 -1.10 10.31
C ILE A 123 3.43 -1.32 11.72
N ILE A 124 3.05 -2.55 12.08
CA ILE A 124 2.58 -2.93 13.43
C ILE A 124 3.63 -2.62 14.50
N ASP A 125 4.90 -2.97 14.27
CA ASP A 125 5.97 -2.74 15.22
C ASP A 125 6.30 -1.27 15.38
N THR A 126 6.29 -0.52 14.27
CA THR A 126 6.43 0.95 14.29
C THR A 126 5.29 1.57 15.09
N LEU A 127 4.05 1.12 14.85
CA LEU A 127 2.86 1.59 15.54
C LEU A 127 2.92 1.30 17.06
N ARG A 128 3.36 0.10 17.45
CA ARG A 128 3.58 -0.29 18.85
C ARG A 128 4.56 0.64 19.55
N GLN A 129 5.67 0.96 18.91
CA GLN A 129 6.67 1.85 19.48
C GLN A 129 6.10 3.26 19.66
N ARG A 130 5.41 3.79 18.65
CA ARG A 130 4.84 5.14 18.71
C ARG A 130 3.76 5.30 19.77
N HIS A 131 2.89 4.31 19.94
CA HIS A 131 1.88 4.37 20.99
C HIS A 131 2.45 4.29 22.41
N ARG A 132 3.64 3.69 22.61
CA ARG A 132 4.31 3.72 23.93
C ARG A 132 4.81 5.12 24.29
N ASP A 133 5.22 5.90 23.29
CA ASP A 133 5.75 7.25 23.46
C ASP A 133 4.69 8.35 23.28
N GLU A 134 3.42 7.98 23.10
CA GLU A 134 2.35 8.91 22.75
C GLU A 134 1.91 9.76 23.95
N LYS A 135 1.81 11.07 23.71
CA LYS A 135 1.45 12.08 24.70
C LYS A 135 0.03 12.60 24.55
N TRP A 136 -0.66 12.23 23.46
CA TRP A 136 -2.04 12.65 23.17
C TRP A 136 -2.22 14.16 23.15
N ILE A 137 -1.30 14.85 22.49
CA ILE A 137 -1.35 16.29 22.26
C ILE A 137 -1.52 16.57 20.76
N PRO A 138 -2.17 17.69 20.38
CA PRO A 138 -2.22 18.14 19.00
C PRO A 138 -0.83 18.30 18.38
N VAL A 139 -0.72 18.09 17.07
CA VAL A 139 0.53 18.33 16.35
C VAL A 139 0.66 19.82 16.05
N THR A 140 1.72 20.42 16.60
CA THR A 140 2.05 21.82 16.39
C THR A 140 3.15 21.98 15.33
N PHE A 141 2.92 22.88 14.37
CA PHE A 141 3.89 23.25 13.35
C PHE A 141 4.55 24.58 13.71
N GLN A 142 5.88 24.56 13.82
CA GLN A 142 6.68 25.76 14.12
C GLN A 142 6.79 26.71 12.93
N THR A 143 6.56 26.22 11.70
CA THR A 143 6.63 27.01 10.48
C THR A 143 5.56 26.57 9.48
N PRO A 144 4.99 27.48 8.67
CA PRO A 144 4.07 27.16 7.59
C PRO A 144 4.67 26.17 6.57
N ASP A 145 5.99 26.24 6.34
CA ASP A 145 6.68 25.34 5.42
C ASP A 145 6.55 23.86 5.80
N ARG A 146 6.54 23.53 7.11
CA ARG A 146 6.37 22.14 7.55
C ARG A 146 4.95 21.64 7.33
N LEU A 147 3.96 22.53 7.42
CA LEU A 147 2.58 22.20 7.10
C LEU A 147 2.40 22.02 5.58
N ASN A 148 2.99 22.89 4.76
CA ASN A 148 3.02 22.74 3.31
C ASN A 148 3.73 21.45 2.87
N GLN A 149 4.82 21.08 3.55
CA GLN A 149 5.48 19.80 3.33
C GLN A 149 4.55 18.62 3.66
N LEU A 150 3.80 18.70 4.75
CA LEU A 150 2.81 17.67 5.09
C LEU A 150 1.75 17.54 3.98
N TYR A 151 1.22 18.64 3.48
CA TYR A 151 0.25 18.62 2.38
C TYR A 151 0.84 18.04 1.11
N TYR A 152 2.08 18.41 0.77
CA TYR A 152 2.79 17.85 -0.37
C TYR A 152 2.96 16.32 -0.24
N GLU A 153 3.32 15.82 0.94
CA GLU A 153 3.45 14.38 1.19
C GLU A 153 2.10 13.65 1.04
N PHE A 154 0.98 14.25 1.45
CA PHE A 154 -0.36 13.68 1.22
C PHE A 154 -0.76 13.72 -0.26
N ASN A 155 -0.41 14.79 -0.97
CA ASN A 155 -0.64 14.89 -2.41
C ASN A 155 0.13 13.80 -3.18
N GLU A 156 1.37 13.48 -2.77
CA GLU A 156 2.13 12.34 -3.34
C GLU A 156 1.51 10.97 -3.02
N LEU A 157 0.65 10.89 -2.01
CA LEU A 157 -0.15 9.71 -1.68
C LEU A 157 -1.49 9.66 -2.42
N GLY A 158 -1.79 10.68 -3.25
CA GLY A 158 -3.00 10.74 -4.06
C GLY A 158 -4.21 11.35 -3.34
N ILE A 159 -3.99 12.05 -2.23
CA ILE A 159 -5.04 12.73 -1.46
C ILE A 159 -4.71 14.22 -1.41
N ASP A 160 -5.67 15.09 -1.69
CA ASP A 160 -5.49 16.52 -1.44
C ASP A 160 -5.36 16.77 0.07
N GLY A 161 -4.12 17.01 0.51
CA GLY A 161 -3.78 17.19 1.91
C GLY A 161 -4.51 18.37 2.55
N ASN A 162 -4.85 19.40 1.77
CA ASN A 162 -5.58 20.57 2.27
C ASN A 162 -7.00 20.15 2.65
N THR A 163 -7.77 19.63 1.69
CA THR A 163 -9.16 19.21 1.93
C THR A 163 -9.26 18.07 2.96
N PHE A 164 -8.29 17.15 2.97
CA PHE A 164 -8.34 15.99 3.87
C PHE A 164 -8.08 16.34 5.33
N LEU A 165 -7.24 17.35 5.60
CA LEU A 165 -6.87 17.75 6.95
C LEU A 165 -7.61 19.01 7.44
N GLU A 166 -8.22 19.79 6.54
CA GLU A 166 -8.96 21.02 6.84
C GLU A 166 -9.89 20.92 8.07
N PRO A 167 -10.73 19.87 8.24
CA PRO A 167 -11.64 19.78 9.40
C PRO A 167 -10.91 19.62 10.75
N PHE A 168 -9.62 19.35 10.73
CA PHE A 168 -8.80 19.08 11.91
C PHE A 168 -7.79 20.20 12.18
N ILE A 169 -7.74 21.26 11.36
CA ILE A 169 -6.89 22.42 11.60
C ILE A 169 -7.54 23.29 12.68
N LYS A 170 -6.76 23.71 13.68
CA LYS A 170 -7.16 24.77 14.60
C LYS A 170 -6.58 26.09 14.11
N ASP A 171 -7.46 26.95 13.60
CA ASP A 171 -7.18 28.38 13.48
C ASP A 171 -7.48 29.01 14.84
N ASP A 172 -6.48 29.08 15.72
CA ASP A 172 -6.60 29.89 16.92
C ASP A 172 -5.29 30.66 17.15
N GLN A 173 -5.39 31.97 16.91
CA GLN A 173 -4.46 33.04 17.31
C GLN A 173 -3.08 33.06 16.62
N GLU A 174 -3.08 33.78 15.48
CA GLU A 174 -2.02 34.53 14.77
C GLU A 174 -0.62 33.95 14.52
N ASP A 175 -0.14 32.87 15.15
CA ASP A 175 1.25 32.39 14.90
C ASP A 175 1.47 30.87 15.01
N ILE A 176 0.47 30.08 15.42
CA ILE A 176 0.66 28.64 15.66
C ILE A 176 -0.31 27.80 14.82
N LEU A 177 0.20 27.22 13.73
CA LEU A 177 -0.52 26.24 12.94
C LEU A 177 -0.58 24.90 13.68
N GLN A 178 -1.78 24.45 14.06
CA GLN A 178 -1.98 23.18 14.76
C GLN A 178 -2.97 22.27 14.04
N ILE A 179 -2.63 20.97 14.00
CA ILE A 179 -3.57 19.92 13.61
C ILE A 179 -4.01 19.20 14.88
N ASP A 180 -5.32 19.17 15.12
CA ASP A 180 -5.97 18.57 16.27
C ASP A 180 -6.08 17.03 16.15
N LEU A 181 -4.94 16.42 15.85
CA LEU A 181 -4.73 14.98 15.78
C LEU A 181 -3.44 14.65 16.52
N ALA A 182 -3.36 13.44 17.07
CA ALA A 182 -2.16 12.96 17.74
C ALA A 182 -1.04 12.64 16.72
N PRO A 183 0.23 12.82 17.09
CA PRO A 183 1.36 12.45 16.25
C PRO A 183 1.33 11.00 15.76
N SER A 184 0.94 10.04 16.61
CA SER A 184 0.82 8.62 16.20
C SER A 184 -0.26 8.42 15.14
N THR A 185 -1.38 9.13 15.22
CA THR A 185 -2.46 9.08 14.23
C THR A 185 -1.99 9.57 12.86
N LEU A 186 -1.32 10.73 12.79
CA LEU A 186 -0.80 11.25 11.52
C LEU A 186 0.29 10.36 10.93
N GLN A 187 1.17 9.80 11.74
CA GLN A 187 2.20 8.88 11.28
C GLN A 187 1.62 7.56 10.78
N PHE A 188 0.66 6.98 11.51
CA PHE A 188 -0.07 5.81 11.07
C PHE A 188 -0.79 6.07 9.75
N THR A 189 -1.44 7.24 9.61
CA THR A 189 -2.12 7.66 8.39
C THR A 189 -1.19 7.61 7.19
N LYS A 190 0.00 8.23 7.28
CA LYS A 190 0.99 8.19 6.21
C LYS A 190 1.42 6.76 5.87
N ALA A 191 1.72 5.94 6.88
CA ALA A 191 2.13 4.56 6.68
C ALA A 191 1.03 3.71 6.03
N TYR A 192 -0.22 3.87 6.49
CA TYR A 192 -1.39 3.14 6.01
C TYR A 192 -1.76 3.55 4.57
N LEU A 193 -1.73 4.84 4.25
CA LEU A 193 -1.94 5.35 2.90
C LEU A 193 -0.83 4.89 1.93
N THR A 194 0.44 4.97 2.35
CA THR A 194 1.57 4.48 1.54
C THR A 194 1.40 2.99 1.23
N PHE A 195 1.11 2.19 2.25
CA PHE A 195 0.85 0.76 2.12
C PHE A 195 -0.33 0.48 1.18
N SER A 196 -1.45 1.15 1.40
CA SER A 196 -2.67 1.03 0.60
C SER A 196 -2.46 1.41 -0.87
N ARG A 197 -1.79 2.52 -1.14
CA ARG A 197 -1.49 2.98 -2.51
C ARG A 197 -0.63 1.96 -3.26
N ASP A 198 0.40 1.45 -2.61
CA ASP A 198 1.35 0.55 -3.25
C ASP A 198 0.71 -0.84 -3.50
N ILE A 199 -0.07 -1.39 -2.55
CA ILE A 199 -0.83 -2.64 -2.79
C ILE A 199 -1.99 -2.46 -3.78
N PHE A 200 -2.57 -1.25 -3.87
CA PHE A 200 -3.65 -0.97 -4.83
C PHE A 200 -3.24 -1.17 -6.29
N LYS A 201 -1.94 -1.13 -6.60
CA LYS A 201 -1.43 -1.40 -7.95
C LYS A 201 -1.47 -2.89 -8.30
N ILE A 202 -1.47 -3.76 -7.30
CA ILE A 202 -1.36 -5.21 -7.46
C ILE A 202 -2.65 -5.87 -6.96
N HIS A 203 -3.62 -6.02 -7.86
CA HIS A 203 -4.90 -6.67 -7.56
C HIS A 203 -5.23 -7.74 -8.58
N TYR A 204 -5.40 -8.96 -8.07
CA TYR A 204 -5.94 -10.11 -8.77
C TYR A 204 -6.58 -11.06 -7.75
N SER A 205 -7.37 -12.02 -8.24
CA SER A 205 -8.32 -12.77 -7.41
C SER A 205 -7.68 -13.51 -6.22
N SER A 206 -6.50 -14.11 -6.39
CA SER A 206 -5.88 -14.90 -5.30
C SER A 206 -5.18 -14.06 -4.24
N ILE A 207 -4.65 -12.87 -4.57
CA ILE A 207 -4.00 -11.99 -3.59
C ILE A 207 -4.99 -11.08 -2.83
N ASN A 208 -6.18 -10.84 -3.40
CA ASN A 208 -7.20 -9.96 -2.82
C ASN A 208 -7.53 -10.26 -1.34
N PRO A 209 -7.74 -11.52 -0.90
CA PRO A 209 -8.00 -11.82 0.51
C PRO A 209 -6.86 -11.37 1.45
N VAL A 210 -5.60 -11.55 1.02
CA VAL A 210 -4.42 -11.17 1.81
C VAL A 210 -4.32 -9.65 1.95
N ILE A 211 -4.63 -8.90 0.89
CA ILE A 211 -4.67 -7.44 0.90
C ILE A 211 -5.75 -6.94 1.86
N VAL A 212 -6.97 -7.47 1.76
CA VAL A 212 -8.09 -7.09 2.63
C VAL A 212 -7.77 -7.38 4.08
N GLU A 213 -7.27 -8.58 4.37
CA GLU A 213 -6.87 -8.99 5.71
C GLU A 213 -5.83 -8.03 6.30
N ALA A 214 -4.77 -7.71 5.54
CA ALA A 214 -3.71 -6.82 6.00
C ALA A 214 -4.23 -5.40 6.29
N LEU A 215 -5.05 -4.81 5.41
CA LEU A 215 -5.64 -3.49 5.61
C LEU A 215 -6.55 -3.46 6.85
N VAL A 216 -7.44 -4.45 6.97
CA VAL A 216 -8.40 -4.54 8.07
C VAL A 216 -7.72 -4.81 9.40
N GLU A 217 -6.67 -5.62 9.44
CA GLU A 217 -5.91 -5.87 10.68
C GLU A 217 -5.16 -4.63 11.16
N LEU A 218 -4.51 -3.89 10.25
CA LEU A 218 -3.78 -2.66 10.60
C LEU A 218 -4.71 -1.63 11.25
N ILE A 219 -5.86 -1.34 10.63
CA ILE A 219 -6.80 -0.37 11.19
C ILE A 219 -7.40 -0.89 12.50
N LYS A 220 -7.76 -2.18 12.60
CA LYS A 220 -8.32 -2.76 13.84
C LYS A 220 -7.34 -2.69 14.99
N LEU A 221 -6.06 -2.87 14.73
CA LEU A 221 -5.00 -2.74 15.73
C LEU A 221 -4.84 -1.28 16.16
N HIS A 222 -4.84 -0.34 15.21
CA HIS A 222 -4.79 1.09 15.53
C HIS A 222 -5.94 1.52 16.45
N LEU A 223 -7.17 1.10 16.12
CA LEU A 223 -8.36 1.37 16.95
C LEU A 223 -8.28 0.72 18.34
N LYS A 224 -7.63 -0.45 18.46
CA LYS A 224 -7.43 -1.11 19.76
C LYS A 224 -6.49 -0.31 20.67
N TYR A 225 -5.59 0.50 20.11
CA TYR A 225 -4.77 1.41 20.93
C TYR A 225 -5.61 2.56 21.49
N TYR A 226 -6.50 3.14 20.70
CA TYR A 226 -7.46 4.13 21.20
C TYR A 226 -8.34 3.55 22.31
N GLU A 227 -8.89 2.34 22.10
CA GLU A 227 -9.70 1.62 23.09
C GLU A 227 -8.97 1.49 24.44
N ARG A 228 -7.71 1.05 24.41
CA ARG A 228 -6.90 0.87 25.62
C ARG A 228 -6.60 2.18 26.32
N THR A 229 -6.36 3.26 25.58
CA THR A 229 -6.12 4.57 26.20
C THR A 229 -7.40 5.11 26.83
N LEU A 230 -8.55 4.99 26.16
CA LEU A 230 -9.85 5.40 26.70
C LEU A 230 -10.20 4.65 28.00
N GLN A 231 -9.99 3.32 28.02
CA GLN A 231 -10.24 2.49 29.22
C GLN A 231 -9.37 2.87 30.42
N ASN A 232 -8.19 3.47 30.18
CA ASN A 232 -7.25 3.85 31.23
C ASN A 232 -7.31 5.34 31.60
N SER A 233 -8.14 6.14 30.91
CA SER A 233 -8.23 7.58 31.06
C SER A 233 -9.51 7.98 31.79
N ASN A 234 -9.36 8.74 32.88
CA ASN A 234 -10.48 9.38 33.58
C ASN A 234 -10.66 10.85 33.16
N ASP A 235 -9.83 11.36 32.23
CA ASP A 235 -9.90 12.74 31.77
C ASP A 235 -10.85 12.88 30.57
N LYS A 236 -11.95 13.60 30.79
CA LYS A 236 -12.97 13.84 29.76
C LYS A 236 -12.43 14.60 28.55
N ASN A 237 -11.51 15.56 28.76
CA ASN A 237 -10.94 16.33 27.66
C ASN A 237 -10.02 15.45 26.79
N LEU A 238 -9.22 14.60 27.44
CA LEU A 238 -8.42 13.59 26.76
C LEU A 238 -9.30 12.60 25.98
N ASN A 239 -10.42 12.15 26.57
CA ASN A 239 -11.34 11.23 25.89
C ASN A 239 -11.98 11.88 24.65
N ILE A 240 -12.38 13.15 24.72
CA ILE A 240 -12.88 13.91 23.55
C ILE A 240 -11.81 13.98 22.45
N PHE A 241 -10.56 14.30 22.81
CA PHE A 241 -9.46 14.35 21.86
C PHE A 241 -9.16 12.99 21.22
N ILE A 242 -9.17 11.90 22.00
CA ILE A 242 -9.00 10.55 21.47
C ILE A 242 -10.16 10.18 20.52
N MET A 243 -11.40 10.53 20.87
CA MET A 243 -12.55 10.26 20.00
C MET A 243 -12.48 11.01 18.68
N LYS A 244 -11.90 12.23 18.64
CA LYS A 244 -11.61 12.93 17.39
C LYS A 244 -10.60 12.18 16.51
N ASN A 245 -9.59 11.56 17.12
CA ASN A 245 -8.63 10.72 16.40
C ASN A 245 -9.25 9.40 15.88
N VAL A 246 -10.16 8.81 16.66
CA VAL A 246 -10.97 7.64 16.24
C VAL A 246 -11.83 7.99 15.03
N ASP A 247 -12.55 9.12 15.10
CA ASP A 247 -13.41 9.61 14.02
C ASP A 247 -12.61 9.84 12.72
N PHE A 248 -11.47 10.52 12.81
CA PHE A 248 -10.55 10.68 11.68
C PHE A 248 -10.09 9.34 11.10
N SER A 249 -9.66 8.41 11.96
CA SER A 249 -9.14 7.11 11.51
C SER A 249 -10.20 6.26 10.81
N LEU A 250 -11.46 6.32 11.24
CA LEU A 250 -12.56 5.53 10.69
C LEU A 250 -13.26 6.19 9.51
N ASN A 251 -13.74 7.42 9.72
CA ASN A 251 -14.65 8.10 8.81
C ASN A 251 -13.93 8.88 7.71
N TYR A 252 -12.65 9.23 7.91
CA TYR A 252 -11.84 9.87 6.88
C TYR A 252 -10.85 8.88 6.27
N LEU A 253 -9.92 8.35 7.08
CA LEU A 253 -8.84 7.50 6.57
C LEU A 253 -9.33 6.13 6.07
N PHE A 254 -9.98 5.35 6.93
CA PHE A 254 -10.41 4.00 6.55
C PHE A 254 -11.50 4.04 5.48
N HIS A 255 -12.44 4.99 5.57
CA HIS A 255 -13.45 5.21 4.54
C HIS A 255 -12.83 5.52 3.18
N HIS A 256 -11.85 6.42 3.12
CA HIS A 256 -11.15 6.74 1.87
C HIS A 256 -10.50 5.48 1.26
N VAL A 257 -9.80 4.69 2.07
CA VAL A 257 -9.17 3.44 1.61
C VAL A 257 -10.20 2.40 1.19
N GLU A 258 -11.31 2.26 1.91
CA GLU A 258 -12.41 1.38 1.51
C GLU A 258 -12.96 1.77 0.14
N GLN A 259 -13.27 3.06 -0.08
CA GLN A 259 -13.81 3.52 -1.36
C GLN A 259 -12.83 3.30 -2.51
N LEU A 260 -11.53 3.54 -2.28
CA LEU A 260 -10.49 3.29 -3.27
C LEU A 260 -10.45 1.82 -3.69
N HIS A 261 -10.56 0.90 -2.72
CA HIS A 261 -10.39 -0.54 -2.92
C HIS A 261 -11.67 -1.27 -3.33
N LYS A 262 -12.85 -0.73 -3.00
CA LYS A 262 -14.16 -1.33 -3.26
C LYS A 262 -14.38 -1.77 -4.72
N PRO A 263 -13.99 -1.01 -5.76
CA PRO A 263 -14.14 -1.45 -7.16
C PRO A 263 -13.33 -2.70 -7.50
N LYS A 264 -12.19 -2.94 -6.85
CA LYS A 264 -11.27 -4.06 -7.16
C LYS A 264 -11.53 -5.32 -6.34
N ILE A 265 -12.17 -5.18 -5.18
CA ILE A 265 -12.29 -6.24 -4.18
C ILE A 265 -13.64 -7.00 -4.27
N GLY A 266 -14.62 -6.46 -5.01
CA GLY A 266 -15.91 -7.12 -5.21
C GLY A 266 -16.60 -7.46 -3.88
N HIS A 267 -16.92 -8.74 -3.65
CA HIS A 267 -17.70 -9.21 -2.49
C HIS A 267 -16.99 -9.20 -1.12
N ALA A 268 -15.69 -8.88 -1.04
CA ALA A 268 -14.98 -8.83 0.24
C ALA A 268 -15.29 -7.57 1.10
N THR A 269 -16.25 -6.74 0.68
CA THR A 269 -16.76 -5.57 1.41
C THR A 269 -17.24 -5.90 2.83
N LYS A 270 -17.71 -7.14 3.06
CA LYS A 270 -18.16 -7.62 4.38
C LYS A 270 -17.09 -7.52 5.47
N PHE A 271 -15.80 -7.55 5.10
CA PHE A 271 -14.71 -7.41 6.07
C PHE A 271 -14.48 -5.96 6.51
N PHE A 272 -14.77 -5.00 5.63
CA PHE A 272 -14.71 -3.57 5.93
C PHE A 272 -15.86 -3.13 6.84
N THR A 273 -17.07 -3.66 6.63
CA THR A 273 -18.25 -3.34 7.45
C THR A 273 -18.03 -3.65 8.95
N LYS A 274 -17.35 -4.76 9.26
CA LYS A 274 -17.03 -5.17 10.65
C LYS A 274 -16.07 -4.23 11.39
N VAL A 275 -15.42 -3.30 10.69
CA VAL A 275 -14.56 -2.29 11.32
C VAL A 275 -15.40 -1.15 11.89
N TYR A 276 -16.49 -0.77 11.22
CA TYR A 276 -17.39 0.28 11.68
C TYR A 276 -18.14 -0.08 12.97
N ASP A 277 -18.44 -1.36 13.20
CA ASP A 277 -19.00 -1.86 14.47
C ASP A 277 -18.11 -1.54 15.70
N LYS A 278 -16.82 -1.21 15.50
CA LYS A 278 -15.95 -0.77 16.60
C LYS A 278 -16.24 0.67 17.03
N MET A 279 -16.82 1.51 16.18
CA MET A 279 -17.11 2.90 16.49
C MET A 279 -18.11 3.01 17.64
N ASP A 280 -19.21 2.27 17.57
CA ASP A 280 -20.25 2.25 18.60
C ASP A 280 -19.70 1.79 19.96
N LYS A 281 -18.79 0.80 19.94
CA LYS A 281 -18.12 0.31 21.16
C LYS A 281 -17.21 1.36 21.78
N LEU A 282 -16.45 2.08 20.97
CA LEU A 282 -15.55 3.14 21.44
C LEU A 282 -16.33 4.33 22.00
N GLN A 283 -17.44 4.71 21.35
CA GLN A 283 -18.35 5.75 21.86
C GLN A 283 -18.95 5.37 23.21
N ALA A 284 -19.35 4.12 23.41
CA ALA A 284 -19.87 3.65 24.69
C ALA A 284 -18.81 3.75 25.81
N ILE A 285 -17.54 3.43 25.53
CA ILE A 285 -16.43 3.53 26.49
C ILE A 285 -16.06 4.99 26.77
N ALA A 286 -16.08 5.87 25.78
CA ALA A 286 -15.73 7.27 25.98
C ALA A 286 -16.77 8.05 26.82
N ASN A 287 -18.02 7.59 26.80
CA ASN A 287 -19.14 8.19 27.53
C ASN A 287 -19.38 7.59 28.92
N SER A 288 -18.74 6.47 29.27
CA SER A 288 -18.80 5.83 30.59
C SER A 288 -17.81 6.47 31.57
#